data_AF-A0A359KLE8-F1
#
_entry.id   AF-A0A359KLE8-F1
#
_cell.length_a   1.000
_cell.length_b   1.000
_cell.length_c   1.000
_cell.angle_alpha   90.00
_cell.angle_beta   90.00
_cell.angle_gamma   90.00
#
_symmetry.space_group_name_H-M   'P 1'
#
loop_
_entity.id
_entity.type
_entity.pdbx_description
1 polymer ?
#
loop_
_entity_poly.entity_id
_entity_poly.type
_entity_poly.pdbx_seq_one_letter_code
_entity_poly.pdbx_strand_id
1 'polypeptide(L)'
;LTAILFGGAAGTFLTPDEIDVPLSFEGTREIGASLGSGVVMLFDDKVDLADTVMRIAAFFRDESCGQCVPCRVGTVRQQEALQRLAAGATIGSAADEHQRLTDLATVMRDASICGLGQAAANAVQSAIEKLPVFQNGRTP
;
A
#
# COMPACT_ATOMS: atom_id res chain seq x y z
N LEU A 1 6.34 -10.17 -15.82
CA LEU A 1 6.55 -9.27 -14.67
C LEU A 1 5.47 -8.21 -14.72
N THR A 2 4.68 -8.08 -13.66
CA THR A 2 3.53 -7.16 -13.58
C THR A 2 3.73 -6.07 -12.54
N ALA A 3 4.38 -6.40 -11.42
CA ALA A 3 4.73 -5.44 -10.38
C ALA A 3 5.97 -5.91 -9.61
N ILE A 4 6.55 -4.98 -8.86
CA ILE A 4 7.68 -5.22 -7.98
C ILE A 4 7.35 -4.57 -6.64
N LEU A 5 7.65 -5.21 -5.51
CA LEU A 5 7.55 -4.59 -4.18
C LEU A 5 8.96 -4.48 -3.58
N PHE A 6 9.43 -3.24 -3.42
CA PHE A 6 10.70 -2.92 -2.78
C PHE A 6 10.50 -2.57 -1.32
N GLY A 7 11.37 -3.08 -0.45
CA GLY A 7 11.37 -2.77 0.99
C GLY A 7 10.49 -3.68 1.85
N GLY A 8 9.82 -4.68 1.25
CA GLY A 8 8.92 -5.61 1.92
C GLY A 8 7.51 -5.04 2.12
N ALA A 9 6.75 -5.57 3.08
CA ALA A 9 5.33 -5.18 3.28
C ALA A 9 5.13 -3.68 3.56
N ALA A 10 6.08 -3.04 4.25
CA ALA A 10 6.10 -1.59 4.55
C ALA A 10 6.66 -0.73 3.40
N GLY A 11 6.95 -1.38 2.28
CA GLY A 11 7.64 -0.82 1.13
C GLY A 11 6.71 -0.17 0.10
N THR A 12 7.20 -0.08 -1.13
CA THR A 12 6.52 0.61 -2.23
C THR A 12 6.42 -0.33 -3.43
N PHE A 13 5.24 -0.40 -4.03
CA PHE A 13 5.08 -1.06 -5.33
C PHE A 13 5.67 -0.20 -6.44
N LEU A 14 6.29 -0.87 -7.40
CA LEU A 14 6.83 -0.31 -8.62
C LEU A 14 6.24 -1.01 -9.84
N THR A 15 6.20 -0.29 -10.94
CA THR A 15 5.86 -0.83 -12.26
C THR A 15 7.10 -1.47 -12.92
N PRO A 16 6.93 -2.37 -13.91
CA PRO A 16 8.05 -3.05 -14.55
C PRO A 16 9.09 -2.12 -15.21
N ASP A 17 8.69 -0.91 -15.63
CA ASP A 17 9.57 0.11 -16.21
C ASP A 17 10.47 0.81 -15.18
N GLU A 18 10.23 0.63 -13.88
CA GLU A 18 11.05 1.18 -12.80
C GLU A 18 12.13 0.19 -12.32
N ILE A 19 12.25 -1.01 -12.91
CA ILE A 19 13.11 -2.10 -12.40
C ILE A 19 14.61 -1.77 -12.41
N ASP A 20 15.06 -0.94 -13.35
CA ASP A 20 16.47 -0.60 -13.54
C ASP A 20 16.96 0.49 -12.58
N VAL A 21 16.12 0.93 -11.63
CA VAL A 21 16.53 1.88 -10.59
C VAL A 21 17.70 1.33 -9.78
N PRO A 22 18.76 2.12 -9.52
CA PRO A 22 19.84 1.69 -8.65
C PRO A 22 19.31 1.29 -7.27
N LEU A 23 19.68 0.10 -6.79
CA LEU A 23 19.35 -0.40 -5.46
C LEU A 23 20.19 0.29 -4.36
N SER A 24 20.06 1.60 -4.27
CA SER A 24 20.58 2.45 -3.20
C SER A 24 19.45 3.24 -2.56
N PHE A 25 19.69 3.80 -1.37
CA PHE A 25 18.72 4.68 -0.72
C PHE A 25 18.42 5.90 -1.58
N GLU A 26 19.45 6.45 -2.23
CA GLU A 26 19.33 7.60 -3.11
C GLU A 26 18.53 7.25 -4.38
N GLY A 27 18.89 6.15 -5.07
CA GLY A 27 18.22 5.74 -6.31
C GLY A 27 16.73 5.43 -6.10
N THR A 28 16.41 4.67 -5.06
CA THR A 28 14.99 4.37 -4.74
C THR A 28 14.21 5.61 -4.33
N ARG A 29 14.83 6.57 -3.63
CA ARG A 29 14.19 7.82 -3.22
C ARG A 29 13.84 8.73 -4.41
N GLU A 30 14.63 8.73 -5.47
CA GLU A 30 14.38 9.53 -6.69
C GLU A 30 13.05 9.17 -7.37
N ILE A 31 12.62 7.90 -7.26
CA ILE A 31 11.34 7.41 -7.81
C ILE A 31 10.22 7.37 -6.76
N GLY A 32 10.42 8.00 -5.59
CA GLY A 32 9.46 8.00 -4.50
C GLY A 32 9.29 6.64 -3.81
N ALA A 33 10.23 5.72 -3.99
CA ALA A 33 10.23 4.40 -3.35
C ALA A 33 11.14 4.37 -2.12
N SER A 34 11.02 3.29 -1.35
CA SER A 34 11.91 3.02 -0.22
C SER A 34 12.61 1.69 -0.40
N LEU A 35 13.95 1.69 -0.30
CA LEU A 35 14.73 0.45 -0.26
C LEU A 35 14.37 -0.42 0.96
N GLY A 36 13.92 0.21 2.05
CA GLY A 36 13.48 -0.46 3.27
C GLY A 36 14.50 -1.48 3.80
N SER A 37 14.05 -2.71 4.01
CA SER A 37 14.87 -3.84 4.47
C SER A 37 15.76 -4.47 3.39
N GLY A 38 15.78 -3.92 2.16
CA GLY A 38 16.48 -4.52 1.01
C GLY A 38 15.74 -5.72 0.40
N VAL A 39 14.50 -5.99 0.83
CA VAL A 39 13.65 -7.04 0.23
C VAL A 39 13.15 -6.59 -1.13
N VAL A 40 13.29 -7.45 -2.12
CA VAL A 40 12.77 -7.27 -3.48
C VAL A 40 11.85 -8.44 -3.80
N MET A 41 10.56 -8.17 -4.02
CA MET A 41 9.58 -9.18 -4.42
C MET A 41 9.10 -8.89 -5.84
N LEU A 42 9.15 -9.91 -6.71
CA LEU A 42 8.72 -9.82 -8.10
C LEU A 42 7.38 -10.55 -8.26
N PHE A 43 6.44 -9.92 -8.95
CA PHE A 43 5.12 -10.49 -9.23
C PHE A 43 4.96 -10.72 -10.74
N ASP A 44 4.46 -11.90 -11.12
CA ASP A 44 4.11 -12.21 -12.51
C ASP A 44 2.60 -12.00 -12.75
N ASP A 45 2.13 -12.41 -13.92
CA ASP A 45 0.73 -12.30 -14.33
C ASP A 45 -0.19 -13.36 -13.71
N LYS A 46 0.35 -14.30 -12.93
CA LYS A 46 -0.42 -15.34 -12.24
C LYS A 46 -0.81 -14.95 -10.82
N VAL A 47 -0.19 -13.90 -10.27
CA VAL A 47 -0.50 -13.43 -8.91
C VAL A 47 -1.64 -12.42 -8.96
N ASP A 48 -2.63 -12.61 -8.10
CA ASP A 48 -3.64 -11.59 -7.84
C ASP A 48 -3.03 -10.46 -6.98
N LEU A 49 -2.72 -9.35 -7.63
CA LEU A 49 -2.16 -8.17 -6.97
C LEU A 49 -3.17 -7.50 -6.04
N ALA A 50 -4.47 -7.56 -6.32
CA ALA A 50 -5.49 -7.00 -5.45
C ALA A 50 -5.61 -7.80 -4.14
N ASP A 51 -5.57 -9.14 -4.22
CA ASP A 51 -5.49 -10.01 -3.03
C ASP A 51 -4.19 -9.76 -2.25
N THR A 52 -3.06 -9.61 -2.94
CA THR A 52 -1.77 -9.30 -2.30
C THR A 52 -1.83 -8.00 -1.49
N VAL A 53 -2.37 -6.92 -2.08
CA VAL A 53 -2.53 -5.63 -1.40
C VAL A 53 -3.50 -5.73 -0.22
N MET A 54 -4.59 -6.49 -0.37
CA MET A 54 -5.55 -6.75 0.71
C MET A 54 -4.89 -7.46 1.89
N ARG A 55 -4.04 -8.47 1.62
CA ARG A 55 -3.29 -9.19 2.65
C ARG A 55 -2.28 -8.29 3.37
N ILE A 56 -1.60 -7.40 2.65
CA ILE A 56 -0.69 -6.42 3.26
C ILE A 56 -1.46 -5.47 4.19
N ALA A 57 -2.63 -4.99 3.76
CA ALA A 57 -3.46 -4.14 4.62
C ALA A 57 -3.94 -4.88 5.88
N ALA A 58 -4.36 -6.15 5.74
CA ALA A 58 -4.73 -6.99 6.88
C ALA A 58 -3.55 -7.24 7.83
N PHE A 59 -2.35 -7.47 7.30
CA PHE A 59 -1.13 -7.62 8.10
C PHE A 59 -0.89 -6.40 9.00
N PHE A 60 -0.93 -5.17 8.48
CA PHE A 60 -0.69 -3.99 9.31
C PHE A 60 -1.80 -3.71 10.33
N ARG A 61 -3.04 -4.11 10.03
CA ARG A 61 -4.13 -4.11 11.01
C ARG A 61 -3.81 -5.04 12.18
N ASP A 62 -3.36 -6.26 11.89
CA ASP A 62 -3.10 -7.28 12.90
C ASP A 62 -1.83 -7.01 13.71
N GLU A 63 -0.80 -6.44 13.08
CA GLU A 63 0.49 -6.15 13.70
C GLU A 63 0.55 -4.77 14.37
N SER A 64 -0.55 -4.02 14.39
CA SER A 64 -0.61 -2.77 15.15
C SER A 64 -0.49 -3.07 16.64
N CYS A 65 0.51 -2.50 17.31
CA CYS A 65 0.62 -2.59 18.78
C CYS A 65 -0.49 -1.83 19.53
N GLY A 66 -1.29 -1.02 18.82
CA GLY A 66 -2.45 -0.33 19.36
C GLY A 66 -2.16 1.01 20.07
N GLN A 67 -0.90 1.42 20.22
CA GLN A 67 -0.53 2.56 21.05
C GLN A 67 -0.99 3.93 20.50
N CYS A 68 -0.85 4.17 19.19
CA CYS A 68 -1.24 5.44 18.56
C CYS A 68 -2.51 5.27 17.74
N VAL A 69 -3.44 6.23 17.87
CA VAL A 69 -4.73 6.21 17.17
C VAL A 69 -4.58 6.20 15.64
N PRO A 70 -3.69 7.00 15.02
CA PRO A 70 -3.48 6.97 13.58
C PRO A 70 -3.18 5.57 13.06
N CYS A 71 -2.27 4.83 13.69
CA CYS A 71 -1.96 3.46 13.29
C CYS A 71 -3.08 2.46 13.65
N ARG A 72 -3.54 2.44 14.92
CA ARG A 72 -4.50 1.45 15.41
C ARG A 72 -5.84 1.50 14.68
N VAL A 73 -6.34 2.71 14.42
CA VAL A 73 -7.62 2.91 13.74
C VAL A 73 -7.40 3.03 12.24
N GLY A 74 -6.33 3.69 11.80
CA GLY A 74 -6.10 3.91 10.37
C GLY A 74 -5.86 2.63 9.59
N THR A 75 -5.12 1.66 10.14
CA THR A 75 -4.93 0.36 9.46
C THR A 75 -6.25 -0.39 9.25
N VAL A 76 -7.19 -0.31 10.20
CA VAL A 76 -8.55 -0.84 10.06
C VAL A 76 -9.30 -0.10 8.94
N ARG A 77 -9.30 1.23 8.96
CA ARG A 77 -10.01 2.05 7.95
C ARG A 77 -9.44 1.87 6.54
N GLN A 78 -8.13 1.73 6.42
CA GLN A 78 -7.43 1.42 5.18
C GLN A 78 -7.95 0.10 4.59
N GLN A 79 -8.00 -0.95 5.41
CA GLN A 79 -8.48 -2.24 4.94
C GLN A 79 -9.98 -2.20 4.58
N GLU A 80 -10.83 -1.56 5.39
CA GLU A 80 -12.25 -1.40 5.06
C GLU A 80 -12.48 -0.64 3.75
N ALA A 81 -11.67 0.39 3.47
CA ALA A 81 -11.72 1.13 2.22
C ALA A 81 -11.34 0.26 1.01
N LEU A 82 -10.28 -0.56 1.15
CA LEU A 82 -9.93 -1.55 0.12
C LEU A 82 -11.03 -2.57 -0.12
N GLN A 83 -11.71 -3.03 0.95
CA GLN A 83 -12.82 -3.97 0.82
C GLN A 83 -14.00 -3.34 0.06
N ARG A 84 -14.31 -2.06 0.34
CA ARG A 84 -15.33 -1.31 -0.41
C ARG A 84 -14.96 -1.15 -1.87
N LEU A 85 -13.71 -0.82 -2.18
CA LEU A 85 -13.20 -0.71 -3.55
C LEU A 85 -13.32 -2.06 -4.29
N ALA A 86 -12.88 -3.15 -3.67
CA ALA A 86 -12.97 -4.50 -4.24
C ALA A 86 -14.42 -4.93 -4.51
N ALA A 87 -15.35 -4.59 -3.61
CA ALA A 87 -16.77 -4.92 -3.74
C ALA A 87 -17.57 -3.98 -4.65
N GLY A 88 -16.96 -2.89 -5.15
CA GLY A 88 -17.71 -1.84 -5.87
C GLY A 88 -18.74 -1.12 -4.99
N ALA A 89 -18.53 -1.09 -3.67
CA ALA A 89 -19.43 -0.54 -2.66
C ALA A 89 -18.83 0.69 -1.97
N THR A 90 -18.22 1.58 -2.76
CA THR A 90 -17.54 2.79 -2.27
C THR A 90 -18.51 3.76 -1.61
N ILE A 91 -18.01 4.52 -0.63
CA ILE A 91 -18.75 5.67 -0.12
C ILE A 91 -18.47 6.83 -1.08
N GLY A 92 -19.46 7.26 -1.86
CA GLY A 92 -19.24 8.19 -2.97
C GLY A 92 -18.56 7.52 -4.17
N SER A 93 -17.75 8.26 -4.91
CA SER A 93 -17.00 7.74 -6.07
C SER A 93 -15.74 6.97 -5.65
N ALA A 94 -15.19 6.16 -6.56
CA ALA A 94 -13.88 5.53 -6.35
C ALA A 94 -12.78 6.57 -6.12
N ALA A 95 -12.86 7.73 -6.78
CA ALA A 95 -11.93 8.84 -6.56
C ALA A 95 -12.02 9.41 -5.14
N ASP A 96 -13.22 9.51 -4.57
CA ASP A 96 -13.40 9.95 -3.17
C ASP A 96 -12.80 8.96 -2.17
N GLU A 97 -12.92 7.66 -2.45
CA GLU A 97 -12.33 6.61 -1.63
C GLU A 97 -10.79 6.61 -1.75
N HIS A 98 -10.25 6.85 -2.95
CA HIS A 98 -8.81 7.03 -3.15
C HIS A 98 -8.29 8.26 -2.38
N GLN A 99 -9.00 9.39 -2.44
CA GLN A 99 -8.64 10.58 -1.66
C GLN A 99 -8.65 10.29 -0.16
N ARG A 100 -9.66 9.59 0.36
CA ARG A 100 -9.70 9.17 1.77
C ARG A 100 -8.49 8.33 2.16
N LEU A 101 -8.08 7.39 1.30
CA LEU A 101 -6.88 6.58 1.53
C LEU A 101 -5.61 7.43 1.55
N THR A 102 -5.51 8.42 0.67
CA THR A 102 -4.38 9.38 0.66
C THR A 102 -4.33 10.25 1.91
N ASP A 103 -5.47 10.77 2.35
CA ASP A 103 -5.57 11.55 3.58
C ASP A 103 -5.18 10.70 4.80
N LEU A 104 -5.68 9.46 4.85
CA LEU A 104 -5.40 8.52 5.92
C LEU A 104 -3.92 8.16 6.00
N ALA A 105 -3.30 7.86 4.87
CA ALA A 105 -1.89 7.57 4.79
C ALA A 105 -1.02 8.75 5.26
N THR A 106 -1.42 9.98 4.93
CA THR A 106 -0.76 11.19 5.42
C THR A 106 -0.85 11.30 6.95
N VAL A 107 -2.03 11.11 7.52
CA VAL A 107 -2.21 11.12 8.98
C VAL A 107 -1.42 10.00 9.65
N MET A 108 -1.39 8.80 9.08
CA MET A 108 -0.63 7.67 9.60
C MET A 108 0.87 7.93 9.58
N ARG A 109 1.39 8.48 8.47
CA ARG A 109 2.80 8.86 8.31
C ARG A 109 3.23 9.93 9.30
N ASP A 110 2.42 10.98 9.46
CA ASP A 110 2.85 12.17 10.19
C ASP A 110 2.59 12.07 11.70
N ALA A 111 1.63 11.25 12.13
CA ALA A 111 1.18 11.19 13.53
C ALA A 111 1.34 9.81 14.21
N SER A 112 1.93 8.81 13.56
CA SER A 112 2.28 7.54 14.20
C SER A 112 3.60 7.61 14.98
N ILE A 113 3.64 6.94 16.13
CA ILE A 113 4.79 6.97 17.06
C ILE A 113 6.02 6.23 16.52
N CYS A 114 5.83 5.16 15.75
CA CYS A 114 6.91 4.30 15.28
C CYS A 114 6.86 4.05 13.77
N GLY A 115 7.95 3.53 13.22
CA GLY A 115 8.09 3.25 11.79
C GLY A 115 7.03 2.32 11.20
N LEU A 116 6.46 1.39 11.99
CA LEU A 116 5.36 0.53 11.52
C LEU A 116 4.14 1.38 11.16
N GLY A 117 3.68 2.24 12.08
CA GLY A 117 2.52 3.08 11.82
C GLY A 117 2.77 4.12 10.73
N GLN A 118 4.01 4.63 10.66
CA GLN A 118 4.39 5.62 9.64
C GLN A 118 4.42 5.04 8.23
N ALA A 119 4.75 3.74 8.08
CA ALA A 119 4.92 3.08 6.79
C ALA A 119 3.77 2.14 6.40
N ALA A 120 2.81 1.89 7.29
CA ALA A 120 1.73 0.91 7.10
C ALA A 120 0.81 1.19 5.88
N ALA A 121 0.85 2.41 5.33
CA ALA A 121 0.08 2.79 4.15
C ALA A 121 0.87 2.75 2.84
N ASN A 122 2.21 2.64 2.88
CA ASN A 122 3.07 2.86 1.70
C ASN A 122 2.74 1.90 0.54
N ALA A 123 2.65 0.61 0.84
CA ALA A 123 2.37 -0.41 -0.18
C ALA A 123 0.94 -0.26 -0.73
N VAL A 124 -0.02 0.11 0.11
CA VAL A 124 -1.40 0.34 -0.33
C VAL A 124 -1.51 1.56 -1.24
N GLN A 125 -0.90 2.69 -0.85
CA GLN A 125 -0.91 3.90 -1.66
C GLN A 125 -0.27 3.68 -3.03
N SER A 126 0.97 3.16 -3.05
CA SER A 126 1.69 2.93 -4.30
C SER A 126 0.99 1.93 -5.21
N ALA A 127 0.33 0.89 -4.65
CA ALA A 127 -0.46 -0.02 -5.46
C ALA A 127 -1.65 0.67 -6.14
N ILE A 128 -2.41 1.49 -5.40
CA ILE A 128 -3.58 2.20 -5.95
C ILE A 128 -3.16 3.23 -7.01
N GLU A 129 -2.03 3.90 -6.79
CA GLU A 129 -1.53 4.94 -7.70
C GLU A 129 -0.92 4.35 -8.98
N LYS A 130 -0.18 3.25 -8.87
CA LYS A 130 0.66 2.73 -9.97
C LYS A 130 0.11 1.48 -10.66
N LEU A 131 -0.71 0.68 -9.98
CA LEU A 131 -1.13 -0.64 -10.46
C LEU A 131 -2.62 -0.68 -10.82
N PRO A 132 -3.05 -1.54 -11.75
CA PRO A 132 -4.44 -1.70 -12.13
C PRO A 132 -5.23 -2.54 -11.11
N VAL A 133 -5.12 -2.23 -9.81
CA VAL A 133 -5.84 -2.90 -8.72
C VAL A 133 -7.12 -2.17 -8.36
N PHE A 134 -8.16 -2.92 -8.00
CA PHE A 134 -9.46 -2.40 -7.54
C PHE A 134 -10.23 -1.49 -8.53
N GLN A 135 -9.84 -1.45 -9.81
CA GLN A 135 -10.46 -0.57 -10.81
C GLN A 135 -11.80 -1.07 -11.37
N ASN A 136 -12.20 -2.33 -11.12
CA ASN A 136 -13.33 -2.96 -11.80
C ASN A 136 -14.28 -3.79 -10.90
N GLY A 137 -14.33 -3.54 -9.59
CA GLY A 137 -15.29 -4.23 -8.70
C GLY A 137 -15.22 -5.76 -8.78
N ARG A 138 -14.03 -6.31 -9.04
CA ARG A 138 -13.83 -7.75 -9.15
C ARG A 138 -13.97 -8.33 -7.74
N THR A 139 -15.16 -8.84 -7.46
CA THR A 139 -15.42 -9.70 -6.31
C THR A 139 -14.55 -10.96 -6.48
N PRO A 140 -13.90 -11.46 -5.40
CA PRO A 140 -13.19 -12.74 -5.46
C PRO A 140 -14.10 -13.89 -5.88
#